data_AF-A0A944XA99-F1
#
_entry.id   AF-A0A944XA99-F1
#
_cell.length_a   1.000
_cell.length_b   1.000
_cell.length_c   1.000
_cell.angle_alpha   90.00
_cell.angle_beta   90.00
_cell.angle_gamma   90.00
#
_symmetry.space_group_name_H-M   'P 1'
#
loop_
_entity.id
_entity.type
_entity.pdbx_description
1 polymer ?
#
loop_
_entity_poly.entity_id
_entity_poly.type
_entity_poly.pdbx_seq_one_letter_code
_entity_poly.pdbx_strand_id
1 'polypeptide(L)'
;MITDLTNPAVAPIVERHGRYWRNGQPVPPAPWDPTASFAPDDRLDPKPLYQFNAASPMGETTEPHILELPAILDSAAFGEQTRRRYDEDGLLNGDYFQIIGTSIPSETLVGCDIRVSGGTHWAENCFTDVHQLDAVDPLSSVWAQRLLENTRRAVDAVDTTRYPFGCMAFRGPVDMIEAMMGGAAMCEMAVERPQDLKHLLARITDITIAVGRAHSDLLPGFADGWFNSYRLWTPGRTITLTLDGACLFSPAMYEDLFIPFDRQICEAFDTPFVHLHAAARQQFDAWLDIPNLGLQCVVDQATLPEGHNQPIGPQIPELLEDFSRIRQRKSLMLYGYWSESDLRLVLDHLPASGCAITGMHEEPERLADLIN
;
A
#
# COMPACT_ATOMS: atom_id res chain seq x y z
N MET A 1 -4.23 21.67 16.93
CA MET A 1 -3.60 20.83 15.89
C MET A 1 -2.53 19.99 16.54
N ILE A 2 -2.50 18.69 16.27
CA ILE A 2 -1.42 17.80 16.71
C ILE A 2 -0.33 17.91 15.65
N THR A 3 0.90 18.23 16.04
CA THR A 3 2.02 18.43 15.09
C THR A 3 3.04 17.30 15.11
N ASP A 4 3.08 16.49 16.18
CA ASP A 4 4.04 15.39 16.30
C ASP A 4 3.54 14.26 17.22
N LEU A 5 4.24 13.12 17.16
CA LEU A 5 3.94 11.88 17.86
C LEU A 5 4.04 11.97 19.39
N THR A 6 4.73 12.99 19.92
CA THR A 6 4.91 13.14 21.39
C THR A 6 3.69 13.74 22.06
N ASN A 7 2.74 14.26 21.29
CA ASN A 7 1.50 14.79 21.80
C ASN A 7 0.65 13.67 22.45
N PRO A 8 0.21 13.80 23.71
CA PRO A 8 -0.59 12.78 24.40
C PRO A 8 -1.88 12.38 23.68
N ALA A 9 -2.44 13.26 22.83
CA ALA A 9 -3.62 12.97 22.03
C ALA A 9 -3.37 11.95 20.89
N VAL A 10 -2.11 11.58 20.63
CA VAL A 10 -1.74 10.55 19.64
C VAL A 10 -2.03 9.13 20.15
N ALA A 11 -1.87 8.88 21.46
CA ALA A 11 -2.04 7.54 22.01
C ALA A 11 -3.43 6.91 21.72
N PRO A 12 -4.56 7.62 21.91
CA PRO A 12 -5.88 7.10 21.52
C PRO A 12 -6.02 6.81 20.02
N ILE A 13 -5.30 7.54 19.16
CA ILE A 13 -5.35 7.37 17.70
C ILE A 13 -4.59 6.11 17.30
N VAL A 14 -3.41 5.88 17.89
CA VAL A 14 -2.67 4.62 17.71
C VAL A 14 -3.50 3.44 18.21
N GLU A 15 -4.16 3.58 19.37
CA GLU A 15 -5.02 2.52 19.90
C GLU A 15 -6.14 2.18 18.91
N ARG A 16 -6.76 3.19 18.29
CA ARG A 16 -7.79 3.01 17.26
C ARG A 16 -7.27 2.31 16.00
N HIS A 17 -6.05 2.63 15.56
CA HIS A 17 -5.40 1.85 14.49
C HIS A 17 -5.09 0.42 14.93
N GLY A 18 -4.65 0.21 16.17
CA GLY A 18 -4.44 -1.12 16.73
C GLY A 18 -5.71 -1.96 16.75
N ARG A 19 -6.86 -1.33 17.01
CA ARG A 19 -8.18 -1.98 16.91
C ARG A 19 -8.62 -2.20 15.47
N TYR A 20 -8.23 -1.35 14.51
CA TYR A 20 -8.47 -1.61 13.08
C TYR A 20 -7.92 -2.99 12.66
N TRP A 21 -6.67 -3.29 13.02
CA TRP A 21 -6.05 -4.59 12.73
C TRP A 21 -6.66 -5.77 13.52
N ARG A 22 -7.41 -5.48 14.59
CA ARG A 22 -8.06 -6.46 15.46
C ARG A 22 -9.58 -6.49 15.30
N ASN A 23 -10.13 -5.93 14.22
CA ASN A 23 -11.57 -5.84 14.00
C ASN A 23 -12.36 -5.29 15.22
N GLY A 24 -11.82 -4.27 15.88
CA GLY A 24 -12.47 -3.59 17.01
C GLY A 24 -12.19 -4.21 18.38
N GLN A 25 -11.57 -5.39 18.43
CA GLN A 25 -11.22 -6.03 19.69
C GLN A 25 -10.18 -5.19 20.45
N PRO A 26 -10.26 -5.12 21.80
CA PRO A 26 -9.30 -4.37 22.61
C PRO A 26 -7.86 -4.80 22.31
N VAL A 27 -6.92 -3.84 22.35
CA VAL A 27 -5.50 -4.14 22.20
C VAL A 27 -5.02 -4.81 23.51
N PRO A 28 -4.71 -6.13 23.50
CA PRO A 28 -4.31 -6.82 24.73
C PRO A 28 -2.89 -6.38 25.13
N PRO A 29 -2.47 -6.65 26.38
CA PRO A 29 -1.07 -6.48 26.79
C PRO A 29 -0.12 -7.52 26.16
N ALA A 30 -0.65 -8.52 25.44
CA ALA A 30 0.15 -9.53 24.77
C ALA A 30 0.75 -9.00 23.44
N PRO A 31 1.94 -9.50 23.02
CA PRO A 31 2.52 -9.17 21.73
C PRO A 31 1.55 -9.41 20.57
N TRP A 32 1.70 -8.65 19.49
CA TRP A 32 0.94 -8.86 18.26
C TRP A 32 1.17 -10.27 17.72
N ASP A 33 0.09 -11.04 17.58
CA ASP A 33 0.08 -12.30 16.84
C ASP A 33 -0.43 -12.01 15.43
N PRO A 34 0.44 -12.02 14.42
CA PRO A 34 0.07 -11.70 13.05
C PRO A 34 -0.86 -12.76 12.43
N THR A 35 -1.05 -13.91 13.06
CA THR A 35 -1.95 -14.97 12.56
C THR A 35 -3.33 -14.95 13.22
N ALA A 36 -3.54 -14.08 14.20
CA ALA A 36 -4.80 -14.00 14.93
C ALA A 36 -5.93 -13.48 14.04
N SER A 37 -7.12 -14.07 14.21
CA SER A 37 -8.36 -13.64 13.56
C SER A 37 -9.35 -13.15 14.61
N PHE A 38 -10.08 -12.10 14.27
CA PHE A 38 -10.97 -11.40 15.20
C PHE A 38 -12.32 -11.19 14.54
N ALA A 39 -13.41 -11.52 15.24
CA ALA A 39 -14.75 -11.13 14.80
C ALA A 39 -14.95 -9.61 14.97
N PRO A 40 -15.64 -8.94 14.04
CA PRO A 40 -16.00 -7.52 14.16
C PRO A 40 -16.71 -7.19 15.47
N ASP A 41 -16.31 -6.09 16.12
CA ASP A 41 -16.90 -5.55 17.34
C ASP A 41 -16.85 -4.02 17.38
N ASP A 42 -17.99 -3.40 17.11
CA ASP A 42 -18.10 -1.93 16.98
C ASP A 42 -18.24 -1.22 18.34
N ARG A 43 -18.23 -1.93 19.47
CA ARG A 43 -18.47 -1.33 20.80
C ARG A 43 -17.49 -0.21 21.16
N LEU A 44 -16.24 -0.32 20.70
CA LEU A 44 -15.18 0.66 20.98
C LEU A 44 -14.92 1.62 19.81
N ASP A 45 -15.33 1.25 18.60
CA ASP A 45 -15.13 2.02 17.37
C ASP A 45 -16.45 2.16 16.62
N PRO A 46 -17.27 3.18 16.95
CA PRO A 46 -18.58 3.37 16.33
C PRO A 46 -18.50 3.89 14.88
N LYS A 47 -17.30 4.18 14.37
CA LYS A 47 -17.07 4.71 13.03
C LYS A 47 -15.72 4.24 12.44
N PRO A 48 -15.63 4.01 11.11
CA PRO A 48 -14.39 3.60 10.46
C PRO A 48 -13.31 4.68 10.57
N LEU A 49 -12.04 4.28 10.44
CA LEU A 49 -10.95 5.24 10.21
C LEU A 49 -11.24 5.96 8.89
N TYR A 50 -11.13 7.29 8.83
CA TYR A 50 -11.40 7.99 7.57
C TYR A 50 -10.42 9.10 7.20
N GLN A 51 -10.24 9.30 5.89
CA GLN A 51 -9.51 10.43 5.29
C GLN A 51 -10.11 10.74 3.92
N PHE A 52 -10.58 11.96 3.70
CA PHE A 52 -11.02 12.42 2.40
C PHE A 52 -10.20 13.61 1.95
N ASN A 53 -9.78 13.60 0.70
CA ASN A 53 -9.07 14.70 0.07
C ASN A 53 -9.90 15.31 -1.04
N ALA A 54 -9.69 16.61 -1.30
CA ALA A 54 -10.25 17.24 -2.48
C ALA A 54 -9.67 16.58 -3.74
N ALA A 55 -10.54 16.22 -4.69
CA ALA A 55 -10.10 15.73 -5.98
C ALA A 55 -9.26 16.83 -6.67
N SER A 56 -8.01 16.52 -6.98
CA SER A 56 -7.14 17.41 -7.74
C SER A 56 -6.77 16.70 -9.05
N PRO A 57 -6.96 17.33 -10.22
CA PRO A 57 -6.54 16.73 -11.47
C PRO A 57 -5.03 16.47 -11.42
N MET A 58 -4.61 15.31 -11.93
CA MET A 58 -3.19 15.07 -12.17
C MET A 58 -2.69 16.17 -13.10
N GLY A 59 -1.62 16.85 -12.73
CA GLY A 59 -1.12 17.99 -13.48
C GLY A 59 -0.77 17.61 -14.92
N GLU A 60 -1.31 18.34 -15.89
CA GLU A 60 -0.89 18.24 -17.29
C GLU A 60 0.57 18.66 -17.41
N THR A 61 1.52 17.76 -17.69
CA THR A 61 2.89 18.21 -17.97
C THR A 61 3.74 17.23 -18.78
N THR A 62 4.49 17.84 -19.72
CA THR A 62 5.80 17.44 -20.27
C THR A 62 5.91 16.16 -21.12
N GLU A 63 6.80 16.23 -22.11
CA GLU A 63 7.18 15.04 -22.89
C GLU A 63 7.77 13.95 -21.98
N PRO A 64 7.44 12.67 -22.23
CA PRO A 64 7.99 11.56 -21.48
C PRO A 64 9.52 11.56 -21.47
N HIS A 65 10.11 11.38 -20.30
CA HIS A 65 11.56 11.23 -20.13
C HIS A 65 11.87 10.07 -19.17
N ILE A 66 13.12 9.62 -19.20
CA ILE A 66 13.60 8.57 -18.29
C ILE A 66 13.82 9.17 -16.90
N LEU A 67 13.33 8.48 -15.87
CA LEU A 67 13.53 8.84 -14.48
C LEU A 67 15.01 8.66 -14.12
N GLU A 68 15.62 9.74 -13.65
CA GLU A 68 16.97 9.70 -13.13
C GLU A 68 17.00 9.16 -11.70
N LEU A 69 18.13 8.55 -11.33
CA LEU A 69 18.39 8.13 -9.95
C LEU A 69 18.24 9.35 -9.00
N PRO A 70 17.38 9.28 -7.96
CA PRO A 70 17.16 10.39 -7.03
C PRO A 70 18.47 10.87 -6.45
N ALA A 71 18.68 12.19 -6.35
CA ALA A 71 19.87 12.78 -5.72
C ALA A 71 20.05 12.30 -4.27
N ILE A 72 21.28 12.40 -3.76
CA ILE A 72 21.55 12.10 -2.35
C ILE A 72 20.81 13.15 -1.52
N LEU A 73 20.03 12.70 -0.55
CA LEU A 73 19.20 13.56 0.29
C LEU A 73 20.08 14.54 1.11
N ASP A 74 19.72 15.82 1.08
CA ASP A 74 20.31 16.84 1.96
C ASP A 74 19.57 16.82 3.31
N SER A 75 20.19 16.25 4.33
CA SER A 75 19.59 16.10 5.66
C SER A 75 19.23 17.44 6.31
N ALA A 76 19.99 18.51 6.08
CA ALA A 76 19.71 19.79 6.71
C ALA A 76 18.46 20.44 6.11
N ALA A 77 18.40 20.51 4.78
CA ALA A 77 17.25 21.03 4.06
C ALA A 77 15.99 20.19 4.32
N PHE A 78 16.14 18.86 4.29
CA PHE A 78 15.06 17.92 4.54
C PHE A 78 14.49 18.03 5.96
N GLY A 79 15.35 18.10 6.97
CA GLY A 79 14.92 18.22 8.36
C GLY A 79 14.16 19.53 8.63
N GLU A 80 14.60 20.64 8.03
CA GLU A 80 13.90 21.92 8.14
C GLU A 80 12.54 21.91 7.44
N GLN A 81 12.49 21.41 6.20
CA GLN A 81 11.24 21.28 5.46
C GLN A 81 10.25 20.36 6.18
N THR A 82 10.74 19.28 6.80
CA THR A 82 9.91 18.34 7.56
C THR A 82 9.27 19.04 8.76
N ARG A 83 10.05 19.71 9.62
CA ARG A 83 9.51 20.44 10.78
C ARG A 83 8.45 21.44 10.36
N ARG A 84 8.76 22.25 9.33
CA ARG A 84 7.84 23.24 8.79
C ARG A 84 6.53 22.60 8.30
N ARG A 85 6.59 21.51 7.53
CA ARG A 85 5.41 20.80 7.06
C ARG A 85 4.52 20.33 8.20
N TYR A 86 5.08 19.72 9.25
CA TYR A 86 4.29 19.26 10.39
C TYR A 86 3.75 20.40 11.26
N ASP A 87 4.45 21.53 11.33
CA ASP A 87 3.97 22.74 12.00
C ASP A 87 2.82 23.43 11.22
N GLU A 88 2.83 23.35 9.88
CA GLU A 88 1.82 23.93 8.98
C GLU A 88 0.60 23.01 8.80
N ASP A 89 0.82 21.75 8.45
CA ASP A 89 -0.22 20.78 8.06
C ASP A 89 -0.69 19.87 9.21
N GLY A 90 0.11 19.79 10.29
CA GLY A 90 -0.12 18.85 11.38
C GLY A 90 0.29 17.41 11.07
N LEU A 91 0.14 16.55 12.08
CA LEU A 91 0.45 15.11 12.03
C LEU A 91 -0.64 14.30 11.35
N LEU A 92 -1.87 14.78 11.32
CA LEU A 92 -3.04 13.99 10.95
C LEU A 92 -3.79 14.64 9.80
N ASN A 93 -4.33 13.81 8.91
CA ASN A 93 -5.36 14.20 7.96
C ASN A 93 -6.51 13.20 8.08
N GLY A 94 -7.64 13.67 8.63
CA GLY A 94 -8.67 12.79 9.17
C GLY A 94 -8.09 11.98 10.32
N ASP A 95 -8.32 10.67 10.28
CA ASP A 95 -7.77 9.72 11.24
C ASP A 95 -6.37 9.21 10.87
N TYR A 96 -5.82 9.55 9.70
CA TYR A 96 -4.59 8.96 9.17
C TYR A 96 -3.36 9.83 9.47
N PHE A 97 -2.20 9.18 9.61
CA PHE A 97 -0.94 9.86 9.87
C PHE A 97 -0.34 10.45 8.58
N GLN A 98 0.08 11.69 8.61
CA GLN A 98 1.12 12.17 7.69
C GLN A 98 2.40 11.39 8.02
N ILE A 99 3.08 10.83 7.01
CA ILE A 99 4.30 10.03 7.20
C ILE A 99 5.46 10.60 6.40
N ILE A 100 6.66 10.41 6.93
CA ILE A 100 7.91 10.62 6.21
C ILE A 100 8.26 9.33 5.46
N GLY A 101 8.61 9.43 4.19
CA GLY A 101 9.00 8.27 3.40
C GLY A 101 10.04 8.64 2.35
N THR A 102 10.89 7.66 2.03
CA THR A 102 11.78 7.66 0.88
C THR A 102 11.38 6.50 -0.02
N SER A 103 11.40 6.68 -1.32
CA SER A 103 10.97 5.64 -2.26
C SER A 103 11.76 5.68 -3.57
N ILE A 104 11.64 4.58 -4.29
CA ILE A 104 12.06 4.37 -5.68
C ILE A 104 10.94 3.57 -6.37
N PRO A 105 10.81 3.57 -7.70
CA PRO A 105 10.00 2.57 -8.40
C PRO A 105 10.67 1.20 -8.24
N SER A 106 9.95 0.21 -7.72
CA SER A 106 10.53 -1.11 -7.38
C SER A 106 11.02 -1.88 -8.61
N GLU A 107 10.47 -1.59 -9.80
CA GLU A 107 10.84 -2.20 -11.08
C GLU A 107 12.32 -1.91 -11.45
N THR A 108 12.88 -0.80 -10.94
CA THR A 108 14.31 -0.51 -11.09
C THR A 108 15.21 -1.57 -10.44
N LEU A 109 14.69 -2.33 -9.46
CA LEU A 109 15.42 -3.42 -8.79
C LEU A 109 15.61 -4.65 -9.69
N VAL A 110 14.79 -4.79 -10.74
CA VAL A 110 14.88 -5.87 -11.73
C VAL A 110 15.42 -5.37 -13.09
N GLY A 111 15.87 -4.12 -13.14
CA GLY A 111 16.54 -3.53 -14.30
C GLY A 111 15.61 -2.82 -15.29
N CYS A 112 14.36 -2.53 -14.94
CA CYS A 112 13.50 -1.69 -15.76
C CYS A 112 13.99 -0.23 -15.74
N ASP A 113 14.07 0.40 -16.91
CA ASP A 113 14.07 1.85 -17.01
C ASP A 113 12.66 2.38 -16.76
N ILE A 114 12.54 3.54 -16.13
CA ILE A 114 11.23 4.12 -15.79
C ILE A 114 11.01 5.36 -16.62
N ARG A 115 9.91 5.43 -17.35
CA ARG A 115 9.44 6.67 -17.98
C ARG A 115 8.49 7.41 -17.06
N VAL A 116 8.63 8.73 -17.03
CA VAL A 116 7.76 9.63 -16.26
C VAL A 116 7.14 10.69 -17.17
N SER A 117 5.86 10.98 -16.96
CA SER A 117 5.13 12.07 -17.62
C SER A 117 3.88 12.41 -16.83
N GLY A 118 3.48 13.69 -16.77
CA GLY A 118 2.18 14.11 -16.23
C GLY A 118 1.86 13.62 -14.81
N GLY A 119 2.86 13.46 -13.95
CA GLY A 119 2.68 12.94 -12.59
C GLY A 119 2.44 11.42 -12.49
N THR A 120 2.58 10.68 -13.59
CA THR A 120 2.57 9.20 -13.62
C THR A 120 3.92 8.65 -14.12
N HIS A 121 4.10 7.34 -13.96
CA HIS A 121 5.27 6.61 -14.41
C HIS A 121 4.93 5.20 -14.89
N TRP A 122 5.75 4.65 -15.77
CA TRP A 122 5.65 3.27 -16.24
C TRP A 122 7.04 2.71 -16.57
N ALA A 123 7.16 1.39 -16.48
CA ALA A 123 8.40 0.69 -16.81
C ALA A 123 8.55 0.49 -18.33
N GLU A 124 9.77 0.62 -18.83
CA GLU A 124 10.18 0.00 -20.09
C GLU A 124 10.60 -1.45 -19.82
N ASN A 125 10.14 -2.36 -20.69
CA ASN A 125 10.42 -3.77 -20.55
C ASN A 125 11.93 -4.07 -20.67
N CYS A 126 12.45 -4.87 -19.74
CA CYS A 126 13.86 -5.26 -19.65
C CYS A 126 14.09 -6.78 -19.78
N PHE A 127 13.05 -7.56 -20.06
CA PHE A 127 13.15 -9.01 -20.15
C PHE A 127 13.95 -9.46 -21.40
N THR A 128 14.94 -10.32 -21.17
CA THR A 128 15.82 -10.89 -22.18
C THR A 128 15.99 -12.39 -22.03
N ASP A 129 16.12 -12.89 -20.79
CA ASP A 129 16.32 -14.30 -20.49
C ASP A 129 15.73 -14.69 -19.13
N VAL A 130 15.31 -15.95 -19.00
CA VAL A 130 14.66 -16.47 -17.78
C VAL A 130 15.60 -16.54 -16.58
N HIS A 131 16.93 -16.61 -16.81
CA HIS A 131 17.96 -16.63 -15.78
C HIS A 131 18.60 -15.25 -15.54
N GLN A 132 18.08 -14.17 -16.14
CA GLN A 132 18.72 -12.85 -16.06
C GLN A 132 18.83 -12.28 -14.63
N LEU A 133 18.02 -12.79 -13.69
CA LEU A 133 18.03 -12.39 -12.28
C LEU A 133 18.81 -13.34 -11.35
N ASP A 134 19.38 -14.43 -11.87
CA ASP A 134 20.00 -15.48 -11.05
C ASP A 134 21.24 -14.98 -10.31
N ALA A 135 22.03 -14.14 -10.98
CA ALA A 135 23.27 -13.57 -10.44
C ALA A 135 23.07 -12.18 -9.79
N VAL A 136 21.84 -11.65 -9.77
CA VAL A 136 21.54 -10.34 -9.18
C VAL A 136 21.65 -10.44 -7.65
N ASP A 137 22.59 -9.70 -7.07
CA ASP A 137 22.60 -9.40 -5.64
C ASP A 137 21.61 -8.26 -5.38
N PRO A 138 20.51 -8.50 -4.65
CA PRO A 138 19.45 -7.51 -4.43
C PRO A 138 19.94 -6.17 -3.86
N LEU A 139 20.95 -6.19 -2.99
CA LEU A 139 21.45 -4.99 -2.29
C LEU A 139 22.58 -4.28 -3.05
N SER A 140 23.06 -4.87 -4.14
CA SER A 140 24.09 -4.27 -5.01
C SER A 140 23.53 -3.23 -5.99
N SER A 141 22.20 -3.23 -6.20
CA SER A 141 21.55 -2.26 -7.08
C SER A 141 21.82 -0.83 -6.64
N VAL A 142 22.22 0.03 -7.57
CA VAL A 142 22.44 1.47 -7.30
C VAL A 142 21.16 2.14 -6.78
N TRP A 143 20.00 1.67 -7.22
CA TRP A 143 18.69 2.13 -6.75
C TRP A 143 18.42 1.68 -5.32
N ALA A 144 18.67 0.41 -4.99
CA ALA A 144 18.55 -0.10 -3.62
C ALA A 144 19.51 0.65 -2.68
N GLN A 145 20.77 0.86 -3.08
CA GLN A 145 21.74 1.61 -2.28
C GLN A 145 21.31 3.07 -2.09
N ARG A 146 20.76 3.73 -3.12
CA ARG A 146 20.25 5.10 -3.02
C ARG A 146 19.03 5.18 -2.09
N LEU A 147 18.11 4.23 -2.17
CA LEU A 147 16.99 4.11 -1.24
C LEU A 147 17.51 4.06 0.20
N LEU A 148 18.34 3.07 0.52
CA LEU A 148 18.84 2.86 1.89
C LEU A 148 19.65 4.06 2.40
N GLU A 149 20.48 4.68 1.57
CA GLU A 149 21.24 5.88 1.94
C GLU A 149 20.30 7.07 2.23
N ASN A 150 19.32 7.32 1.36
CA ASN A 150 18.37 8.42 1.57
C ASN A 150 17.47 8.15 2.78
N THR A 151 17.07 6.90 3.05
CA THR A 151 16.33 6.54 4.25
C THR A 151 17.14 6.84 5.51
N ARG A 152 18.41 6.42 5.58
CA ARG A 152 19.30 6.74 6.73
C ARG A 152 19.41 8.24 6.94
N ARG A 153 19.66 8.99 5.87
CA ARG A 153 19.79 10.45 5.92
C ARG A 153 18.51 11.14 6.36
N ALA A 154 17.34 10.62 5.97
CA ALA A 154 16.05 11.14 6.38
C ALA A 154 15.78 10.87 7.87
N VAL A 155 16.12 9.66 8.34
CA VAL A 155 16.04 9.26 9.75
C VAL A 155 16.97 10.13 10.62
N ASP A 156 18.22 10.34 10.19
CA ASP A 156 19.20 11.15 10.91
C ASP A 156 18.88 12.66 10.89
N ALA A 157 18.05 13.12 9.96
CA ALA A 157 17.72 14.54 9.77
C ALA A 157 16.73 15.10 10.81
N VAL A 158 15.99 14.23 11.51
CA VAL A 158 14.89 14.63 12.40
C VAL A 158 14.87 13.81 13.69
N ASP A 159 14.14 14.31 14.68
CA ASP A 159 13.85 13.54 15.89
C ASP A 159 12.82 12.45 15.58
N THR A 160 13.27 11.20 15.51
CA THR A 160 12.43 10.03 15.18
C THR A 160 11.37 9.72 16.23
N THR A 161 11.46 10.32 17.42
CA THR A 161 10.40 10.20 18.44
C THR A 161 9.21 11.12 18.16
N ARG A 162 9.40 12.11 17.27
CA ARG A 162 8.39 13.12 16.93
C ARG A 162 7.68 12.82 15.62
N TYR A 163 8.34 12.22 14.63
CA TYR A 163 7.77 12.08 13.31
C TYR A 163 7.67 10.62 12.85
N PRO A 164 6.53 10.21 12.28
CA PRO A 164 6.34 8.84 11.81
C PRO A 164 7.03 8.61 10.47
N PHE A 165 7.61 7.41 10.32
CA PHE A 165 8.25 6.96 9.09
C PHE A 165 7.50 5.77 8.51
N GLY A 166 7.21 5.85 7.21
CA GLY A 166 6.50 4.82 6.46
C GLY A 166 7.40 3.98 5.59
N CYS A 167 7.04 2.70 5.41
CA CYS A 167 7.67 1.89 4.37
C CYS A 167 7.32 2.43 2.97
N MET A 168 8.17 2.15 1.97
CA MET A 168 7.78 2.37 0.58
C MET A 168 6.78 1.29 0.13
N ALA A 169 6.03 1.59 -0.92
CA ALA A 169 5.27 0.59 -1.65
C ALA A 169 6.15 -0.13 -2.67
N PHE A 170 5.99 -1.43 -2.78
CA PHE A 170 6.59 -2.26 -3.83
C PHE A 170 5.48 -2.74 -4.76
N ARG A 171 5.78 -2.87 -6.05
CA ARG A 171 5.00 -3.75 -6.90
C ARG A 171 5.21 -5.19 -6.46
N GLY A 172 4.13 -5.95 -6.38
CA GLY A 172 4.19 -7.37 -6.06
C GLY A 172 4.70 -8.21 -7.25
N PRO A 173 4.86 -9.53 -7.08
CA PRO A 173 5.46 -10.41 -8.08
C PRO A 173 4.81 -10.31 -9.46
N VAL A 174 3.47 -10.27 -9.54
CA VAL A 174 2.73 -10.16 -10.81
C VAL A 174 3.00 -8.83 -11.53
N ASP A 175 2.99 -7.72 -10.80
CA ASP A 175 3.22 -6.39 -11.36
C ASP A 175 4.69 -6.20 -11.78
N MET A 176 5.61 -6.78 -11.03
CA MET A 176 7.05 -6.73 -11.32
C MET A 176 7.37 -7.52 -12.59
N ILE A 177 6.83 -8.73 -12.76
CA ILE A 177 7.07 -9.50 -13.98
C ILE A 177 6.35 -8.87 -15.19
N GLU A 178 5.15 -8.31 -15.00
CA GLU A 178 4.46 -7.53 -16.03
C GLU A 178 5.31 -6.33 -16.46
N ALA A 179 5.92 -5.59 -15.52
CA ALA A 179 6.83 -4.50 -15.85
C ALA A 179 8.05 -4.98 -16.65
N MET A 180 8.59 -6.17 -16.35
CA MET A 180 9.76 -6.72 -17.03
C MET A 180 9.48 -7.10 -18.49
N MET A 181 8.35 -7.76 -18.80
CA MET A 181 8.10 -8.34 -20.14
C MET A 181 6.82 -7.86 -20.84
N GLY A 182 5.92 -7.19 -20.11
CA GLY A 182 4.63 -6.74 -20.58
C GLY A 182 3.54 -7.78 -20.36
N GLY A 183 2.30 -7.33 -20.17
CA GLY A 183 1.18 -8.20 -19.82
C GLY A 183 0.93 -9.32 -20.82
N ALA A 184 1.05 -9.04 -22.13
CA ALA A 184 0.86 -10.04 -23.17
C ALA A 184 1.90 -11.18 -23.08
N ALA A 185 3.20 -10.83 -23.00
CA ALA A 185 4.27 -11.82 -22.92
C ALA A 185 4.23 -12.60 -21.58
N MET A 186 3.83 -11.94 -20.48
CA MET A 186 3.60 -12.60 -19.20
C MET A 186 2.49 -13.66 -19.31
N CYS A 187 1.35 -13.30 -19.90
CA CYS A 187 0.24 -14.22 -20.10
C CYS A 187 0.61 -15.40 -21.02
N GLU A 188 1.35 -15.16 -22.10
CA GLU A 188 1.88 -16.21 -22.97
C GLU A 188 2.82 -17.15 -22.20
N MET A 189 3.76 -16.61 -21.42
CA MET A 189 4.69 -17.41 -20.62
C MET A 189 3.99 -18.22 -19.53
N ALA A 190 2.95 -17.65 -18.91
CA ALA A 190 2.14 -18.34 -17.91
C ALA A 190 1.49 -19.63 -18.46
N VAL A 191 1.17 -19.66 -19.76
CA VAL A 191 0.57 -20.82 -20.42
C VAL A 191 1.64 -21.76 -20.98
N GLU A 192 2.61 -21.23 -21.71
CA GLU A 192 3.55 -22.06 -22.47
C GLU A 192 4.74 -22.54 -21.63
N ARG A 193 5.18 -21.73 -20.67
CA ARG A 193 6.40 -21.98 -19.87
C ARG A 193 6.20 -21.59 -18.40
N PRO A 194 5.20 -22.16 -17.70
CA PRO A 194 4.88 -21.77 -16.32
C PRO A 194 6.04 -21.98 -15.33
N GLN A 195 6.92 -22.95 -15.57
CA GLN A 195 8.09 -23.18 -14.71
C GLN A 195 9.14 -22.06 -14.85
N ASP A 196 9.34 -21.55 -16.06
CA ASP A 196 10.23 -20.41 -16.31
C ASP A 196 9.67 -19.13 -15.65
N LEU A 197 8.35 -18.93 -15.73
CA LEU A 197 7.67 -17.84 -15.03
C LEU A 197 7.86 -17.95 -13.51
N LYS A 198 7.61 -19.13 -12.92
CA LYS A 198 7.82 -19.38 -11.48
C LYS A 198 9.27 -19.15 -11.06
N HIS A 199 10.24 -19.48 -11.90
CA HIS A 199 11.66 -19.22 -11.63
C HIS A 199 11.96 -17.71 -11.54
N LEU A 200 11.46 -16.91 -12.49
CA LEU A 200 11.60 -15.45 -12.42
C LEU A 200 10.88 -14.86 -11.20
N LEU A 201 9.66 -15.32 -10.90
CA LEU A 201 8.89 -14.88 -9.74
C LEU A 201 9.60 -15.18 -8.42
N ALA A 202 10.27 -16.34 -8.31
CA ALA A 202 11.10 -16.67 -7.16
C ALA A 202 12.24 -15.65 -6.96
N ARG A 203 12.95 -15.29 -8.04
CA ARG A 203 14.03 -14.29 -7.97
C ARG A 203 13.52 -12.88 -7.65
N ILE A 204 12.40 -12.47 -8.23
CA ILE A 204 11.72 -11.21 -7.90
C ILE A 204 11.36 -11.18 -6.42
N THR A 205 10.82 -12.28 -5.89
CA THR A 205 10.44 -12.42 -4.49
C THR A 205 11.64 -12.27 -3.56
N ASP A 206 12.75 -12.94 -3.87
CA ASP A 206 13.99 -12.82 -3.10
C ASP A 206 14.53 -11.38 -3.09
N ILE A 207 14.48 -10.70 -4.24
CA ILE A 207 14.90 -9.30 -4.37
C ILE A 207 14.02 -8.38 -3.51
N THR A 208 12.69 -8.53 -3.61
CA THR A 208 11.72 -7.74 -2.85
C THR A 208 11.88 -7.94 -1.34
N ILE A 209 12.03 -9.19 -0.87
CA ILE A 209 12.23 -9.47 0.56
C ILE A 209 13.54 -8.88 1.05
N ALA A 210 14.64 -9.04 0.30
CA ALA A 210 15.95 -8.53 0.71
C ALA A 210 15.96 -7.00 0.82
N VAL A 211 15.49 -6.29 -0.20
CA VAL A 211 15.43 -4.82 -0.21
C VAL A 211 14.39 -4.31 0.79
N GLY A 212 13.22 -4.93 0.85
CA GLY A 212 12.15 -4.58 1.77
C GLY A 212 12.57 -4.70 3.23
N ARG A 213 13.27 -5.77 3.62
CA ARG A 213 13.82 -5.93 4.98
C ARG A 213 14.90 -4.90 5.28
N ALA A 214 15.86 -4.74 4.36
CA ALA A 214 16.92 -3.75 4.54
C ALA A 214 16.38 -2.32 4.70
N HIS A 215 15.30 -1.98 3.98
CA HIS A 215 14.60 -0.70 4.14
C HIS A 215 13.85 -0.63 5.47
N SER A 216 13.03 -1.64 5.78
CA SER A 216 12.21 -1.71 7.00
C SER A 216 13.05 -1.65 8.29
N ASP A 217 14.24 -2.26 8.29
CA ASP A 217 15.18 -2.24 9.42
C ASP A 217 15.72 -0.83 9.74
N LEU A 218 15.68 0.10 8.80
CA LEU A 218 16.07 1.50 9.01
C LEU A 218 14.94 2.35 9.58
N LEU A 219 13.68 1.90 9.48
CA LEU A 219 12.53 2.72 9.83
C LEU A 219 12.26 2.67 11.34
N PRO A 220 12.21 3.83 12.03
CA PRO A 220 11.90 3.88 13.44
C PRO A 220 10.44 3.46 13.68
N GLY A 221 10.25 2.62 14.70
CA GLY A 221 8.91 2.28 15.20
C GLY A 221 8.39 3.32 16.19
N PHE A 222 7.07 3.30 16.43
CA PHE A 222 6.40 4.11 17.43
C PHE A 222 5.33 3.27 18.15
N ALA A 223 5.32 3.30 19.48
CA ALA A 223 4.38 2.54 20.31
C ALA A 223 4.28 1.06 19.91
N ASP A 224 5.42 0.39 19.73
CA ASP A 224 5.55 -1.02 19.31
C ASP A 224 4.93 -1.35 17.92
N GLY A 225 4.77 -0.34 17.07
CA GLY A 225 4.34 -0.51 15.68
C GLY A 225 5.08 0.37 14.68
N TRP A 226 4.70 0.23 13.42
CA TRP A 226 5.30 0.90 12.26
C TRP A 226 4.20 1.55 11.41
N PHE A 227 4.57 2.18 10.30
CA PHE A 227 3.61 2.79 9.38
C PHE A 227 3.77 2.20 7.98
N ASN A 228 2.65 1.88 7.34
CA ASN A 228 2.63 1.45 5.94
C ASN A 228 2.62 2.66 4.99
N SER A 229 2.78 2.44 3.68
CA SER A 229 2.78 3.54 2.70
C SER A 229 1.42 4.23 2.56
N TYR A 230 0.35 3.60 3.05
CA TYR A 230 -1.02 4.14 3.10
C TYR A 230 -1.36 4.78 4.44
N ARG A 231 -0.35 5.21 5.21
CA ARG A 231 -0.51 6.10 6.38
C ARG A 231 -1.22 5.48 7.58
N LEU A 232 -1.37 4.15 7.58
CA LEU A 232 -1.86 3.41 8.74
C LEU A 232 -0.70 3.03 9.65
N TRP A 233 -0.89 3.22 10.95
CA TRP A 233 -0.09 2.51 11.94
C TRP A 233 -0.39 1.01 11.88
N THR A 234 0.65 0.18 11.90
CA THR A 234 0.59 -1.28 11.86
C THR A 234 1.23 -1.85 13.12
N PRO A 235 0.61 -2.85 13.77
CA PRO A 235 1.29 -3.60 14.82
C PRO A 235 2.44 -4.40 14.18
N GLY A 236 3.67 -4.24 14.64
CA GLY A 236 4.84 -4.89 14.00
C GLY A 236 5.24 -4.29 12.65
N ARG A 237 6.36 -4.78 12.11
CA ARG A 237 6.95 -4.29 10.87
C ARG A 237 6.08 -4.65 9.67
N THR A 238 6.08 -3.77 8.67
CA THR A 238 5.22 -3.89 7.50
C THR A 238 5.99 -3.75 6.19
N ILE A 239 5.37 -4.25 5.12
CA ILE A 239 5.66 -3.97 3.72
C ILE A 239 4.33 -3.66 3.04
N THR A 240 4.35 -2.80 2.03
CA THR A 240 3.19 -2.57 1.18
C THR A 240 3.44 -3.10 -0.23
N LEU A 241 2.49 -3.87 -0.75
CA LEU A 241 2.52 -4.44 -2.10
C LEU A 241 1.36 -3.89 -2.94
N THR A 242 1.58 -3.64 -4.23
CA THR A 242 0.51 -3.46 -5.24
C THR A 242 0.41 -4.72 -6.09
N LEU A 243 -0.80 -5.12 -6.48
CA LEU A 243 -1.06 -6.33 -7.27
C LEU A 243 -2.08 -6.05 -8.40
N ASP A 244 -1.80 -5.04 -9.22
CA ASP A 244 -2.71 -4.55 -10.26
C ASP A 244 -2.93 -5.60 -11.37
N GLY A 245 -1.86 -6.27 -11.79
CA GLY A 245 -1.85 -7.30 -12.85
C GLY A 245 -2.58 -8.59 -12.45
N ALA A 246 -3.00 -8.74 -11.19
CA ALA A 246 -3.75 -9.91 -10.72
C ALA A 246 -5.10 -10.10 -11.44
N CYS A 247 -5.67 -9.02 -11.97
CA CYS A 247 -6.92 -9.05 -12.73
C CYS A 247 -6.81 -9.84 -14.06
N LEU A 248 -5.60 -10.02 -14.60
CA LEU A 248 -5.36 -10.72 -15.87
C LEU A 248 -5.52 -12.24 -15.79
N PHE A 249 -5.53 -12.80 -14.58
CA PHE A 249 -5.50 -14.24 -14.37
C PHE A 249 -6.82 -14.77 -13.81
N SER A 250 -7.13 -16.02 -14.16
CA SER A 250 -8.19 -16.77 -13.48
C SER A 250 -7.75 -17.13 -12.05
N PRO A 251 -8.68 -17.41 -11.12
CA PRO A 251 -8.32 -17.81 -9.75
C PRO A 251 -7.35 -19.00 -9.68
N ALA A 252 -7.62 -20.05 -10.46
CA ALA A 252 -6.76 -21.24 -10.48
C ALA A 252 -5.34 -20.96 -11.00
N MET A 253 -5.21 -20.09 -12.01
CA MET A 253 -3.88 -19.68 -12.49
C MET A 253 -3.16 -18.82 -11.45
N TYR A 254 -3.86 -17.89 -10.81
CA TYR A 254 -3.26 -16.99 -9.84
C TYR A 254 -2.79 -17.74 -8.58
N GLU A 255 -3.61 -18.67 -8.11
CA GLU A 255 -3.30 -19.55 -6.99
C GLU A 255 -2.06 -20.43 -7.25
N ASP A 256 -1.90 -20.96 -8.46
CA ASP A 256 -0.73 -21.79 -8.80
C ASP A 256 0.54 -20.99 -9.10
N LEU A 257 0.40 -19.84 -9.78
CA LEU A 257 1.53 -19.09 -10.32
C LEU A 257 2.04 -18.00 -9.38
N PHE A 258 1.18 -17.30 -8.63
CA PHE A 258 1.56 -16.07 -7.92
C PHE A 258 1.41 -16.16 -6.40
N ILE A 259 0.33 -16.76 -5.89
CA ILE A 259 0.07 -16.84 -4.44
C ILE A 259 1.23 -17.43 -3.61
N PRO A 260 1.98 -18.45 -4.07
CA PRO A 260 3.14 -18.95 -3.31
C PRO A 260 4.18 -17.86 -3.03
N PHE A 261 4.36 -16.94 -3.99
CA PHE A 261 5.33 -15.86 -3.92
C PHE A 261 4.79 -14.66 -3.11
N ASP A 262 3.52 -14.29 -3.31
CA ASP A 262 2.85 -13.28 -2.48
C ASP A 262 2.90 -13.66 -1.00
N ARG A 263 2.61 -14.93 -0.70
CA ARG A 263 2.67 -15.48 0.65
C ARG A 263 4.09 -15.44 1.21
N GLN A 264 5.10 -15.83 0.43
CA GLN A 264 6.49 -15.79 0.87
C GLN A 264 6.94 -14.36 1.24
N ILE A 265 6.51 -13.35 0.48
CA ILE A 265 6.77 -11.94 0.83
C ILE A 265 6.01 -11.57 2.10
N CYS A 266 4.72 -11.89 2.19
CA CYS A 266 3.89 -11.55 3.35
C CYS A 266 4.43 -12.16 4.66
N GLU A 267 4.86 -13.42 4.64
CA GLU A 267 5.45 -14.12 5.79
C GLU A 267 6.82 -13.54 6.21
N ALA A 268 7.45 -12.72 5.37
CA ALA A 268 8.72 -12.08 5.69
C ALA A 268 8.58 -10.85 6.60
N PHE A 269 7.35 -10.38 6.84
CA PHE A 269 7.00 -9.19 7.64
C PHE A 269 5.87 -9.51 8.63
N ASP A 270 5.73 -8.71 9.70
CA ASP A 270 4.72 -8.98 10.72
C ASP A 270 3.30 -8.67 10.21
N THR A 271 3.12 -7.51 9.57
CA THR A 271 1.79 -7.04 9.13
C THR A 271 1.86 -6.45 7.73
N PRO A 272 2.01 -7.28 6.68
CA PRO A 272 1.99 -6.83 5.29
C PRO A 272 0.64 -6.22 4.92
N PHE A 273 0.67 -5.34 3.92
CA PHE A 273 -0.51 -4.68 3.38
C PHE A 273 -0.52 -4.76 1.86
N VAL A 274 -1.62 -5.23 1.28
CA VAL A 274 -1.77 -5.34 -0.17
C VAL A 274 -2.80 -4.33 -0.65
N HIS A 275 -2.40 -3.57 -1.66
CA HIS A 275 -3.24 -2.74 -2.50
C HIS A 275 -3.68 -3.52 -3.72
N LEU A 276 -4.99 -3.48 -3.98
CA LEU A 276 -5.58 -4.16 -5.11
C LEU A 276 -6.78 -3.37 -5.64
N HIS A 277 -7.06 -3.57 -6.92
CA HIS A 277 -8.21 -2.98 -7.59
C HIS A 277 -9.42 -3.93 -7.53
N ALA A 278 -10.62 -3.36 -7.50
CA ALA A 278 -11.88 -4.11 -7.55
C ALA A 278 -11.99 -5.00 -8.80
N ALA A 279 -11.28 -4.65 -9.88
CA ALA A 279 -11.14 -5.46 -11.08
C ALA A 279 -10.51 -6.85 -10.83
N ALA A 280 -9.78 -7.04 -9.72
CA ALA A 280 -9.20 -8.31 -9.30
C ALA A 280 -10.05 -9.05 -8.25
N ARG A 281 -11.34 -8.74 -8.11
CA ARG A 281 -12.23 -9.32 -7.08
C ARG A 281 -12.24 -10.85 -7.01
N GLN A 282 -12.01 -11.53 -8.14
CA GLN A 282 -11.94 -12.98 -8.21
C GLN A 282 -10.78 -13.59 -7.41
N GLN A 283 -9.81 -12.78 -6.98
CA GLN A 283 -8.62 -13.21 -6.23
C GLN A 283 -8.74 -12.98 -4.72
N PHE A 284 -9.81 -12.32 -4.24
CA PHE A 284 -9.94 -11.96 -2.82
C PHE A 284 -9.78 -13.14 -1.88
N ASP A 285 -10.41 -14.28 -2.19
CA ASP A 285 -10.35 -15.46 -1.32
C ASP A 285 -8.93 -16.00 -1.16
N ALA A 286 -8.12 -15.97 -2.22
CA ALA A 286 -6.73 -16.43 -2.17
C ALA A 286 -5.85 -15.55 -1.26
N TRP A 287 -6.07 -14.23 -1.27
CA TRP A 287 -5.38 -13.30 -0.37
C TRP A 287 -5.91 -13.36 1.07
N LEU A 288 -7.20 -13.64 1.28
CA LEU A 288 -7.78 -13.84 2.61
C LEU A 288 -7.15 -15.01 3.37
N ASP A 289 -6.56 -15.96 2.67
CA ASP A 289 -5.90 -17.12 3.27
C ASP A 289 -4.45 -16.85 3.72
N ILE A 290 -3.91 -15.66 3.47
CA ILE A 290 -2.62 -15.21 4.02
C ILE A 290 -2.88 -14.60 5.41
N PRO A 291 -2.52 -15.25 6.54
CA PRO A 291 -3.04 -14.90 7.87
C PRO A 291 -2.73 -13.48 8.34
N ASN A 292 -1.56 -12.95 8.03
CA ASN A 292 -1.06 -11.66 8.50
C ASN A 292 -1.34 -10.46 7.57
N LEU A 293 -2.02 -10.71 6.45
CA LEU A 293 -2.26 -9.70 5.44
C LEU A 293 -3.44 -8.79 5.80
N GLY A 294 -3.22 -7.47 5.69
CA GLY A 294 -4.26 -6.45 5.55
C GLY A 294 -4.48 -6.07 4.09
N LEU A 295 -5.70 -5.62 3.77
CA LEU A 295 -6.11 -5.36 2.38
C LEU A 295 -6.62 -3.92 2.20
N GLN A 296 -6.27 -3.32 1.08
CA GLN A 296 -6.98 -2.18 0.51
C GLN A 296 -7.61 -2.58 -0.82
N CYS A 297 -8.91 -2.36 -0.97
CA CYS A 297 -9.59 -2.44 -2.25
C CYS A 297 -9.84 -1.04 -2.82
N VAL A 298 -9.38 -0.79 -4.03
CA VAL A 298 -9.68 0.40 -4.83
C VAL A 298 -10.93 0.15 -5.67
N VAL A 299 -11.90 1.06 -5.61
CA VAL A 299 -13.06 1.09 -6.50
C VAL A 299 -12.81 2.15 -7.56
N ASP A 300 -12.60 1.70 -8.79
CA ASP A 300 -12.09 2.51 -9.88
C ASP A 300 -13.18 3.33 -10.58
N GLN A 301 -12.81 4.57 -10.91
CA GLN A 301 -13.59 5.46 -11.76
C GLN A 301 -12.63 6.15 -12.75
N ALA A 302 -13.03 6.27 -14.02
CA ALA A 302 -12.30 7.03 -15.02
C ALA A 302 -12.88 8.43 -15.19
N THR A 303 -12.01 9.42 -15.17
CA THR A 303 -12.33 10.76 -15.65
C THR A 303 -12.30 10.75 -17.18
N LEU A 304 -13.46 10.86 -17.83
CA LEU A 304 -13.57 10.98 -19.28
C LEU A 304 -13.81 12.45 -19.70
N PRO A 305 -13.41 12.84 -20.94
CA PRO A 305 -13.62 14.21 -21.44
C PRO A 305 -15.09 14.68 -21.46
N GLU A 306 -16.05 13.76 -21.50
CA GLU A 306 -17.48 14.04 -21.64
C GLU A 306 -18.21 14.31 -20.31
N GLY A 307 -17.54 14.15 -19.16
CA GLY A 307 -18.14 14.32 -17.84
C GLY A 307 -17.50 13.40 -16.79
N HIS A 308 -17.63 13.80 -15.53
CA HIS A 308 -16.91 13.25 -14.38
C HIS A 308 -17.10 11.74 -14.18
N ASN A 309 -16.01 11.07 -13.82
CA ASN A 309 -15.90 9.78 -13.13
C ASN A 309 -16.91 8.68 -13.52
N GLN A 310 -16.66 8.01 -14.65
CA GLN A 310 -17.41 6.82 -15.02
C GLN A 310 -16.90 5.58 -14.29
N PRO A 311 -17.80 4.70 -13.80
CA PRO A 311 -17.40 3.47 -13.13
C PRO A 311 -16.60 2.56 -14.07
N ILE A 312 -15.45 2.07 -13.60
CA ILE A 312 -14.68 1.03 -14.28
C ILE A 312 -14.59 -0.18 -13.37
N GLY A 313 -15.00 -1.33 -13.90
CA GLY A 313 -15.06 -2.56 -13.11
C GLY A 313 -16.14 -2.53 -12.03
N PRO A 314 -16.13 -3.51 -11.12
CA PRO A 314 -17.14 -3.67 -10.08
C PRO A 314 -17.23 -2.45 -9.16
N GLN A 315 -18.46 -2.01 -8.86
CA GLN A 315 -18.71 -0.86 -7.99
C GLN A 315 -19.21 -1.29 -6.60
N ILE A 316 -19.30 -0.34 -5.67
CA ILE A 316 -19.65 -0.59 -4.25
C ILE A 316 -20.84 -1.56 -4.08
N PRO A 317 -22.02 -1.37 -4.73
CA PRO A 317 -23.15 -2.28 -4.53
C PRO A 317 -22.85 -3.74 -4.90
N GLU A 318 -22.00 -3.98 -5.91
CA GLU A 318 -21.63 -5.31 -6.37
C GLU A 318 -20.58 -5.99 -5.48
N LEU A 319 -19.87 -5.19 -4.67
CA LEU A 319 -18.76 -5.62 -3.82
C LEU A 319 -19.14 -5.76 -2.34
N LEU A 320 -20.35 -5.33 -1.92
CA LEU A 320 -20.76 -5.39 -0.51
C LEU A 320 -20.68 -6.80 0.09
N GLU A 321 -21.05 -7.84 -0.67
CA GLU A 321 -20.95 -9.23 -0.21
C GLU A 321 -19.48 -9.67 -0.03
N ASP A 322 -18.61 -9.28 -0.97
CA ASP A 322 -17.17 -9.55 -0.89
C ASP A 322 -16.55 -8.84 0.31
N PHE A 323 -16.86 -7.55 0.49
CA PHE A 323 -16.37 -6.77 1.63
C PHE A 323 -16.85 -7.32 2.95
N SER A 324 -18.13 -7.72 3.05
CA SER A 324 -18.65 -8.37 4.25
C SER A 324 -17.88 -9.64 4.58
N ARG A 325 -17.63 -10.50 3.57
CA ARG A 325 -16.83 -11.73 3.73
C ARG A 325 -15.41 -11.45 4.19
N ILE A 326 -14.74 -10.46 3.62
CA ILE A 326 -13.40 -10.03 4.03
C ILE A 326 -13.42 -9.57 5.49
N ARG A 327 -14.36 -8.69 5.84
CA ARG A 327 -14.49 -8.11 7.19
C ARG A 327 -14.73 -9.15 8.28
N GLN A 328 -15.37 -10.29 7.97
CA GLN A 328 -15.49 -11.41 8.93
C GLN A 328 -14.14 -12.01 9.35
N ARG A 329 -13.08 -11.81 8.57
CA ARG A 329 -11.77 -12.42 8.80
C ARG A 329 -10.68 -11.38 9.09
N LYS A 330 -10.72 -10.21 8.43
CA LYS A 330 -9.59 -9.29 8.34
C LYS A 330 -10.01 -7.84 8.18
N SER A 331 -9.13 -6.92 8.60
CA SER A 331 -9.26 -5.48 8.34
C SER A 331 -9.31 -5.17 6.84
N LEU A 332 -10.10 -4.16 6.47
CA LEU A 332 -10.28 -3.76 5.06
C LEU A 332 -10.24 -2.24 4.95
N MET A 333 -9.39 -1.75 4.07
CA MET A 333 -9.36 -0.36 3.63
C MET A 333 -10.08 -0.24 2.29
N LEU A 334 -10.97 0.73 2.15
CA LEU A 334 -11.67 1.04 0.92
C LEU A 334 -11.15 2.37 0.39
N TYR A 335 -10.72 2.39 -0.87
CA TYR A 335 -10.32 3.59 -1.57
C TYR A 335 -11.18 3.81 -2.80
N GLY A 336 -11.53 5.06 -3.09
CA GLY A 336 -12.23 5.39 -4.32
C GLY A 336 -12.59 6.86 -4.38
N TYR A 337 -13.36 7.20 -5.40
CA TYR A 337 -14.05 8.47 -5.45
C TYR A 337 -15.48 8.27 -4.96
N TRP A 338 -15.80 8.90 -3.83
CA TRP A 338 -16.99 8.55 -3.05
C TRP A 338 -18.19 9.41 -3.42
N SER A 339 -19.36 8.80 -3.62
CA SER A 339 -20.63 9.51 -3.52
C SER A 339 -21.19 9.38 -2.10
N GLU A 340 -22.09 10.28 -1.68
CA GLU A 340 -22.80 10.11 -0.40
C GLU A 340 -23.57 8.78 -0.35
N SER A 341 -24.18 8.37 -1.47
CA SER A 341 -24.93 7.12 -1.56
C SER A 341 -24.03 5.91 -1.34
N ASP A 342 -22.85 5.89 -1.97
CA ASP A 342 -21.90 4.78 -1.81
C ASP A 342 -21.34 4.72 -0.40
N LEU A 343 -21.04 5.88 0.19
CA LEU A 343 -20.58 5.96 1.56
C LEU A 343 -21.66 5.44 2.54
N ARG A 344 -22.92 5.86 2.38
CA ARG A 344 -24.04 5.34 3.20
C ARG A 344 -24.20 3.83 3.04
N LEU A 345 -24.12 3.31 1.82
CA LEU A 345 -24.19 1.87 1.58
C LEU A 345 -23.10 1.12 2.37
N VAL A 346 -21.86 1.61 2.35
CA VAL A 346 -20.77 1.01 3.12
C VAL A 346 -21.05 1.07 4.63
N LEU A 347 -21.45 2.24 5.15
CA LEU A 347 -21.71 2.44 6.58
C LEU A 347 -22.90 1.60 7.09
N ASP A 348 -23.93 1.40 6.26
CA ASP A 348 -25.13 0.64 6.63
C ASP A 348 -24.92 -0.88 6.60
N HIS A 349 -23.95 -1.37 5.81
CA HIS A 349 -23.78 -2.81 5.54
C HIS A 349 -22.50 -3.41 6.14
N LEU A 350 -21.47 -2.61 6.40
CA LEU A 350 -20.20 -3.08 6.95
C LEU A 350 -20.02 -2.63 8.39
N PRO A 351 -19.49 -3.50 9.29
CA PRO A 351 -19.05 -3.08 10.60
C PRO A 351 -18.01 -1.95 10.52
N ALA A 352 -18.16 -0.96 11.39
CA ALA A 352 -17.29 0.20 11.44
C ALA A 352 -15.88 -0.15 11.94
N SER A 353 -15.80 -1.01 12.94
CA SER A 353 -14.53 -1.58 13.43
C SER A 353 -13.80 -2.29 12.30
N GLY A 354 -12.47 -2.20 12.28
CA GLY A 354 -11.62 -2.81 11.24
C GLY A 354 -11.88 -2.36 9.79
N CYS A 355 -12.73 -1.35 9.60
CA CYS A 355 -12.94 -0.69 8.32
C CYS A 355 -12.19 0.64 8.30
N ALA A 356 -11.56 0.92 7.18
CA ALA A 356 -10.88 2.18 6.92
C ALA A 356 -11.35 2.71 5.56
N ILE A 357 -11.80 3.96 5.50
CA ILE A 357 -12.36 4.58 4.30
C ILE A 357 -11.49 5.75 3.92
N THR A 358 -10.95 5.73 2.72
CA THR A 358 -10.12 6.82 2.20
C THR A 358 -10.54 7.17 0.79
N GLY A 359 -10.23 8.36 0.32
CA GLY A 359 -10.46 8.66 -1.08
C GLY A 359 -10.57 10.12 -1.39
N MET A 360 -11.25 10.36 -2.50
CA MET A 360 -11.44 11.70 -3.06
C MET A 360 -12.92 12.04 -3.16
N HIS A 361 -13.21 13.33 -3.04
CA HIS A 361 -14.50 13.93 -3.31
C HIS A 361 -14.31 15.41 -3.68
N GLU A 362 -15.25 16.04 -4.37
CA GLU A 362 -15.18 17.49 -4.65
C GLU A 362 -15.28 18.31 -3.35
N GLU A 363 -16.15 17.86 -2.44
CA GLU A 363 -16.41 18.48 -1.13
C GLU A 363 -16.09 17.48 -0.01
N PRO A 364 -14.81 17.24 0.34
CA PRO A 364 -14.44 16.19 1.29
C PRO A 364 -15.04 16.39 2.69
N GLU A 365 -15.25 17.64 3.13
CA GLU A 365 -15.87 17.97 4.42
C GLU A 365 -17.29 17.39 4.55
N ARG A 366 -18.05 17.40 3.45
CA ARG A 366 -19.42 16.89 3.41
C ARG A 366 -19.51 15.38 3.65
N LEU A 367 -18.49 14.62 3.22
CA LEU A 367 -18.42 13.18 3.51
C LEU A 367 -17.95 12.91 4.95
N ALA A 368 -17.08 13.76 5.50
CA ALA A 368 -16.65 13.63 6.88
C ALA A 368 -17.84 13.80 7.86
N ASP A 369 -18.75 14.72 7.58
CA ASP A 369 -19.99 14.92 8.35
C ASP A 369 -20.95 13.72 8.33
N LEU A 370 -20.84 12.84 7.33
CA LEU A 370 -21.63 11.60 7.28
C LEU A 370 -21.06 10.48 8.16
N ILE A 371 -19.76 10.53 8.47
CA ILE A 371 -19.06 9.53 9.30
C ILE A 371 -19.03 9.95 10.77
N ASN A 372 -19.00 11.25 11.05
CA ASN A 372 -19.01 11.81 12.40
C ASN A 372 -20.42 11.90 12.98
#